data_AF-A0A2T5LT98-F1
#
_entry.id   AF-A0A2T5LT98-F1
#
_cell.length_a   1.000
_cell.length_b   1.000
_cell.length_c   1.000
_cell.angle_alpha   90.00
_cell.angle_beta   90.00
_cell.angle_gamma   90.00
#
_symmetry.space_group_name_H-M   'P 1'
#
loop_
_entity.id
_entity.type
_entity.pdbx_description
1 polymer ?
#
loop_
_entity_poly.entity_id
_entity_poly.type
_entity_poly.pdbx_seq_one_letter_code
_entity_poly.pdbx_strand_id
1 'polypeptide(L)' 'DKRFSYCIQEPRARAGLETVTEKERRAFETMLRSMLVFRPNERATVQQVLHSEWMKGWREPALEESWSTVNSVMKGK' A
#
# COMPACT_ATOMS: atom_id res chain seq x y z
N ASP A 1 9.02 16.07 0.26
CA ASP A 1 9.37 15.06 1.27
C ASP A 1 8.67 15.23 2.62
N LYS A 2 8.68 16.44 3.22
CA LYS A 2 8.07 16.70 4.55
C LYS A 2 6.63 16.21 4.74
N ARG A 3 5.78 16.31 3.70
CA ARG A 3 4.37 15.86 3.78
C ARG A 3 4.22 14.36 3.99
N PHE A 4 5.06 13.52 3.36
CA PHE A 4 4.94 12.07 3.53
C PHE A 4 5.33 11.66 4.95
N SER A 5 6.43 12.24 5.46
CA SER A 5 6.85 12.01 6.85
C SER A 5 5.78 12.45 7.85
N TYR A 6 5.29 13.69 7.76
CA TYR A 6 4.31 14.24 8.69
C TYR A 6 2.93 13.57 8.59
N CYS A 7 2.45 13.26 7.38
CA CYS A 7 1.10 12.72 7.19
C CYS A 7 1.03 11.19 7.28
N ILE A 8 2.14 10.46 7.08
CA ILE A 8 2.14 8.98 7.02
C ILE A 8 3.08 8.39 8.07
N GLN A 9 4.36 8.78 8.09
CA GLN A 9 5.34 8.12 8.96
C GLN A 9 5.14 8.45 10.44
N GLU A 10 5.03 9.74 10.80
CA GLU A 10 4.86 10.16 12.19
C GLU A 10 3.56 9.62 12.81
N PRO A 11 2.40 9.64 12.13
CA PRO A 11 1.18 9.04 12.68
C PRO A 11 1.29 7.52 12.86
N ARG A 12 1.90 6.79 11.92
CA ARG A 12 2.12 5.34 12.05
C ARG A 12 3.03 5.02 13.23
N ALA A 13 4.16 5.73 13.36
CA ALA A 13 5.07 5.57 14.48
C ALA A 13 4.38 5.86 15.82
N ARG A 14 3.59 6.94 15.92
CA ARG A 14 2.80 7.25 17.13
C ARG A 14 1.75 6.19 17.46
N ALA A 15 1.21 5.52 16.45
CA ALA A 15 0.26 4.42 16.61
C ALA A 15 0.94 3.07 16.88
N GLY A 16 2.28 3.01 16.97
CA GLY A 16 3.02 1.76 17.13
C GLY A 16 3.00 0.84 15.90
N LEU A 17 2.65 1.39 14.73
CA LEU A 17 2.66 0.67 13.46
C LEU A 17 4.03 0.78 12.80
N GLU A 18 4.40 -0.25 12.06
CA GLU A 18 5.63 -0.25 11.25
C GLU A 18 5.61 0.92 10.25
N THR A 19 6.71 1.66 10.19
CA THR A 19 6.90 2.75 9.24
C THR A 19 7.12 2.22 7.82
N VAL A 20 6.64 2.96 6.82
CA VAL A 20 6.78 2.58 5.40
C VAL A 20 8.26 2.59 5.02
N THR A 21 8.78 1.48 4.51
CA THR A 21 10.19 1.41 4.08
C THR A 21 10.44 2.28 2.85
N GLU A 22 11.70 2.65 2.61
CA GLU A 22 12.03 3.45 1.41
C GLU A 22 11.69 2.72 0.11
N LYS A 23 11.88 1.40 0.09
CA LYS A 23 11.53 0.55 -1.06
C LYS A 23 10.02 0.55 -1.30
N GLU A 24 9.24 0.36 -0.24
CA GLU A 24 7.78 0.40 -0.30
C GLU A 24 7.29 1.76 -0.78
N ARG A 25 7.82 2.85 -0.21
CA ARG A 25 7.48 4.22 -0.60
C ARG A 25 7.70 4.44 -2.09
N ARG A 26 8.85 4.04 -2.64
CA ARG A 26 9.16 4.18 -4.07
C ARG A 26 8.20 3.40 -4.95
N ALA A 27 7.90 2.16 -4.58
CA ALA A 27 6.94 1.34 -5.32
C ALA A 27 5.53 1.98 -5.27
N PHE A 28 5.12 2.47 -4.10
CA PHE A 28 3.84 3.14 -3.89
C PHE A 28 3.70 4.43 -4.70
N GLU A 29 4.71 5.31 -4.64
CA GLU A 29 4.74 6.55 -5.41
C GLU A 29 4.73 6.28 -6.92
N THR A 30 5.45 5.25 -7.38
CA THR A 30 5.47 4.85 -8.79
C THR A 30 4.07 4.43 -9.25
N MET A 31 3.37 3.62 -8.46
CA MET A 31 1.98 3.23 -8.73
C MET A 31 1.04 4.45 -8.73
N LEU A 32 1.11 5.33 -7.72
CA LEU A 32 0.24 6.52 -7.66
C LEU A 32 0.48 7.47 -8.84
N ARG A 33 1.73 7.69 -9.24
CA ARG A 33 2.06 8.56 -10.38
C ARG A 33 1.48 8.04 -11.70
N SER A 34 1.44 6.72 -11.90
CA SER A 34 0.82 6.14 -13.09
C SER A 34 -0.70 6.27 -13.08
N MET A 35 -1.33 6.31 -11.90
CA MET A 35 -2.77 6.55 -11.75
C MET A 35 -3.16 8.02 -11.90
N LEU A 36 -2.30 8.94 -11.46
CA LEU A 36 -2.59 10.37 -11.35
C LEU A 36 -2.05 11.19 -12.54
N VAL A 37 -1.93 10.56 -13.71
CA VAL A 37 -1.57 11.25 -14.96
C VAL A 37 -2.68 12.21 -15.37
N PHE A 38 -2.30 13.41 -15.80
CA PHE A 38 -3.25 14.48 -16.15
C PHE A 38 -4.24 14.03 -17.22
N ARG A 39 -3.72 13.50 -18.34
CA ARG A 39 -4.53 12.96 -19.43
C ARG A 39 -5.12 11.60 -19.05
N PRO A 40 -6.45 11.44 -19.03
CA PRO A 40 -7.08 10.18 -18.62
C PRO A 40 -6.61 8.97 -19.42
N ASN A 41 -6.42 9.12 -20.74
CA ASN A 41 -6.01 8.04 -21.63
C ASN A 41 -4.56 7.58 -21.43
N GLU A 42 -3.75 8.35 -20.71
CA GLU A 42 -2.36 8.01 -20.38
C GLU A 42 -2.24 7.41 -18.96
N ARG A 43 -3.33 7.35 -18.20
CA ARG A 43 -3.33 6.74 -16.86
C ARG A 43 -3.19 5.23 -16.96
N ALA A 44 -2.60 4.65 -15.92
CA ALA A 44 -2.56 3.21 -15.76
C ALA A 44 -3.97 2.61 -15.71
N THR A 45 -4.16 1.50 -16.40
CA THR A 45 -5.39 0.71 -16.28
C THR A 45 -5.45 0.03 -14.92
N VAL A 46 -6.65 -0.37 -14.50
CA VAL A 46 -6.84 -1.16 -13.26
C VAL A 46 -5.95 -2.41 -13.28
N GLN A 47 -5.84 -3.09 -14.42
CA GLN A 47 -4.99 -4.27 -14.55
C GLN A 47 -3.51 -3.93 -14.31
N GLN A 48 -3.00 -2.83 -14.86
CA GLN A 48 -1.62 -2.40 -14.61
C GLN A 48 -1.37 -2.04 -13.14
N VAL A 49 -2.34 -1.38 -12.49
CA VAL A 49 -2.25 -1.04 -11.05
C VAL A 49 -2.21 -2.30 -10.20
N LEU A 50 -3.13 -3.23 -10.42
CA LEU A 50 -3.20 -4.51 -9.69
C LEU A 50 -1.91 -5.33 -9.83
N HIS A 51 -1.22 -5.23 -10.96
CA HIS A 51 0.04 -5.95 -11.20
C HIS A 51 1.30 -5.17 -10.82
N SER A 52 1.16 -3.96 -10.26
CA SER A 52 2.29 -3.12 -9.85
C SER A 52 3.11 -3.78 -8.73
N GLU A 53 4.37 -3.37 -8.61
CA GLU A 53 5.26 -3.87 -7.56
C GLU A 53 4.70 -3.66 -6.16
N TRP A 54 4.04 -2.53 -5.91
CA TRP A 54 3.47 -2.23 -4.59
C TRP A 54 2.32 -3.18 -4.24
N MET A 55 1.43 -3.45 -5.21
CA MET A 55 0.30 -4.36 -5.00
C MET A 55 0.76 -5.78 -4.67
N LYS A 56 1.72 -6.31 -5.43
CA LYS A 56 2.25 -7.66 -5.22
C LYS A 56 3.14 -7.77 -3.97
N GLY A 57 3.98 -6.77 -3.73
CA GLY A 57 4.98 -6.83 -2.67
C GLY A 57 4.43 -6.53 -1.27
N TRP A 58 3.35 -5.75 -1.16
CA TRP A 58 2.83 -5.28 0.12
C TRP A 58 1.32 -5.51 0.29
N ARG A 59 0.51 -5.19 -0.72
CA ARG A 59 -0.95 -5.35 -0.59
C ARG A 59 -1.37 -6.81 -0.50
N GLU A 60 -0.88 -7.67 -1.38
CA GLU A 60 -1.22 -9.10 -1.40
C GLU A 60 -0.89 -9.80 -0.06
N PRO A 61 0.36 -9.70 0.46
CA PRO A 61 0.68 -10.28 1.78
C PRO A 61 -0.20 -9.74 2.91
N ALA A 62 -0.41 -8.41 2.96
CA ALA A 62 -1.25 -7.81 4.00
C ALA A 62 -2.72 -8.26 3.91
N LEU A 63 -3.21 -8.54 2.69
CA LEU A 63 -4.54 -9.10 2.50
C LEU A 63 -4.61 -10.52 3.06
N GLU A 64 -3.68 -11.39 2.69
CA GLU A 64 -3.63 -12.77 3.16
C GLU A 64 -3.50 -12.87 4.70
N GLU A 65 -2.66 -12.02 5.30
CA GLU A 65 -2.54 -11.91 6.75
C GLU A 65 -3.88 -11.54 7.39
N SER A 66 -4.55 -10.49 6.88
CA SER A 66 -5.84 -10.05 7.41
C SER A 66 -6.92 -11.13 7.34
N TRP A 67 -7.00 -11.88 6.23
CA TRP A 67 -7.92 -13.00 6.09
C TRP A 67 -7.59 -14.14 7.04
N SER A 68 -6.31 -14.43 7.23
CA SER A 68 -5.85 -15.48 8.15
C SER A 68 -6.20 -15.13 9.60
N THR A 69 -6.00 -13.88 10.01
CA THR A 69 -6.42 -13.39 11.33
C THR A 69 -7.93 -13.53 11.51
N VAL A 70 -8.73 -13.08 10.55
CA VAL A 70 -10.20 -13.17 10.62
C VAL A 70 -10.66 -14.62 10.72
N ASN A 71 -10.09 -15.52 9.91
CA ASN A 71 -10.44 -16.94 9.94
C ASN A 71 -10.05 -17.62 11.25
N SER A 72 -8.90 -17.26 11.84
CA SER A 72 -8.48 -17.76 13.15
C SER A 72 -9.46 -17.32 14.26
N VAL A 73 -9.87 -16.05 14.25
CA VAL A 73 -10.87 -15.52 15.20
C VAL A 73 -12.24 -16.18 15.04
N MET A 74 -12.66 -16.49 13.81
CA MET A 74 -13.95 -17.15 13.55
C MET A 74 -13.95 -18.64 13.91
N LYS A 75 -12.79 -19.33 13.82
CA LYS A 75 -12.67 -20.75 14.18
C LYS A 75 -12.38 -21.00 15.66
N GLY A 76 -11.95 -19.96 16.39
CA GLY A 76 -11.67 -20.01 17.84
C GLY A 76 -12.87 -19.77 18.74
N LYS A 77 -14.10 -19.94 18.24
CA LYS A 77 -15.36 -19.87 19.01
C LYS A 77 -16.09 -21.20 18.94
#